data_AF-A0A510JI09-F1
#
_entry.id   AF-A0A510JI09-F1
#
_cell.length_a   1.000
_cell.length_b   1.000
_cell.length_c   1.000
_cell.angle_alpha   90.00
_cell.angle_beta   90.00
_cell.angle_gamma   90.00
#
_symmetry.space_group_name_H-M   'P 1'
#
loop_
_entity.id
_entity.type
_entity.pdbx_description
1 polymer ?
#
loop_
_entity_poly.entity_id
_entity_poly.type
_entity_poly.pdbx_seq_one_letter_code
_entity_poly.pdbx_strand_id
1 'polypeptide(L)'
;MKKIILSLFLILGILSFSKEKKVYMPKVVITVMDDNFKNPIARTVEQSGVLTKALSLGDMVTFRYKSDEKKFAEKLIEEIWRMNKSLPNKLTFLIEQNEENTMVQILQLLKKYRYRGNVEVIELSYQKNAKILEQTSKNGWEYNQYSDLKDLAGEVEIGGVKYNKNEYVATLFMQKYDNVKR
;
A
#
# COMPACT_ATOMS: atom_id res chain seq x y z
N MET A 1 14.98 -41.56 38.97
CA MET A 1 15.50 -40.71 37.87
C MET A 1 14.53 -40.48 36.69
N LYS A 2 13.24 -40.86 36.77
CA LYS A 2 12.25 -40.60 35.69
C LYS A 2 11.37 -39.35 35.88
N LYS A 3 11.36 -38.75 37.08
CA LYS A 3 10.49 -37.61 37.42
C LYS A 3 11.11 -36.23 37.15
N ILE A 4 12.44 -36.15 36.99
CA ILE A 4 13.15 -34.88 36.76
C ILE A 4 13.13 -34.47 35.28
N ILE A 5 13.12 -35.45 34.36
CA ILE A 5 13.10 -35.18 32.90
C ILE A 5 11.78 -34.56 32.46
N LEU A 6 10.65 -34.92 33.09
CA LEU A 6 9.34 -34.38 32.76
C LEU A 6 9.19 -32.90 33.15
N SER A 7 9.83 -32.51 34.26
CA SER A 7 9.81 -31.10 34.72
C SER A 7 10.68 -30.18 33.85
N LEU A 8 11.72 -30.72 33.21
CA LEU A 8 12.59 -29.94 32.32
C LEU A 8 11.90 -29.63 30.98
N PHE A 9 11.09 -30.56 30.47
CA PHE A 9 10.28 -30.33 29.25
C PHE A 9 9.15 -29.32 29.46
N LEU A 10 8.59 -29.23 30.68
CA LEU A 10 7.53 -28.28 30.98
C LEU A 10 8.02 -26.82 31.00
N ILE A 11 9.28 -26.59 31.37
CA ILE A 11 9.88 -25.25 31.45
C ILE A 11 10.36 -24.78 30.06
N LEU A 12 10.85 -25.69 29.21
CA LEU A 12 11.27 -25.38 27.84
C LEU A 12 10.09 -25.16 26.87
N GLY A 13 8.90 -25.70 27.17
CA GLY A 13 7.69 -25.52 26.35
C GLY A 13 7.12 -24.09 26.35
N ILE A 14 7.46 -23.27 27.36
CA ILE A 14 6.94 -21.91 27.51
C ILE A 14 7.80 -20.89 26.73
N LEU A 15 9.01 -21.27 26.29
CA LEU A 15 9.86 -20.46 25.41
C LEU A 15 9.55 -20.67 23.92
N SER A 16 8.50 -21.42 23.56
CA SER A 16 8.01 -21.45 22.18
C SER A 16 7.51 -20.05 21.83
N PHE A 17 8.38 -19.33 21.11
CA PHE A 17 8.13 -18.13 20.32
C PHE A 17 6.77 -17.51 20.63
N SER A 18 6.77 -16.39 21.35
CA SER A 18 5.76 -15.37 21.07
C SER A 18 5.82 -15.18 19.57
N LYS A 19 4.91 -15.84 18.83
CA LYS A 19 4.53 -15.41 17.51
C LYS A 19 4.04 -14.00 17.80
N GLU A 20 4.93 -13.03 17.68
CA GLU A 20 4.53 -11.69 17.29
C GLU A 20 3.44 -11.95 16.27
N LYS A 21 2.20 -11.61 16.64
CA LYS A 21 1.12 -11.60 15.68
C LYS A 21 1.66 -10.67 14.61
N LYS A 22 2.21 -11.24 13.53
CA LYS A 22 2.38 -10.53 12.28
C LYS A 22 0.96 -10.11 11.99
N VAL A 23 0.65 -8.87 12.35
CA VAL A 23 -0.55 -8.20 11.90
C VAL A 23 -0.34 -8.20 10.40
N TYR A 24 -0.90 -9.20 9.73
CA TYR A 24 -0.88 -9.26 8.28
C TYR A 24 -1.70 -8.06 7.86
N MET A 25 -0.99 -6.99 7.54
CA MET A 25 -1.63 -5.78 7.07
C MET A 25 -2.38 -6.17 5.79
N PRO A 26 -3.64 -5.74 5.63
CA PRO A 26 -4.35 -5.97 4.39
C PRO A 26 -3.53 -5.41 3.23
N LYS A 27 -3.49 -6.14 2.13
CA LYS A 27 -2.91 -5.72 0.87
C LYS A 27 -3.51 -4.37 0.44
N VAL A 28 -2.69 -3.31 0.34
CA VAL A 28 -3.16 -1.95 0.06
C VAL A 28 -2.38 -1.28 -1.07
N VAL A 29 -3.12 -0.68 -1.98
CA VAL A 29 -2.61 0.23 -3.01
C VAL A 29 -3.33 1.57 -2.86
N ILE A 30 -2.57 2.64 -2.63
CA ILE A 30 -3.07 4.01 -2.59
C ILE A 30 -2.56 4.73 -3.83
N THR A 31 -3.43 5.45 -4.52
CA THR A 31 -3.10 6.24 -5.71
C THR A 31 -3.37 7.70 -5.42
N VAL A 32 -2.37 8.54 -5.67
CA VAL A 32 -2.43 9.99 -5.60
C VAL A 32 -2.30 10.54 -7.03
N MET A 33 -3.15 11.49 -7.38
CA MET A 33 -3.26 12.04 -8.74
C MET A 33 -2.75 13.47 -8.72
N ASP A 34 -1.81 13.82 -9.61
CA ASP A 34 -1.25 15.18 -9.73
C ASP A 34 -0.78 15.78 -8.41
N ASP A 35 -0.15 14.96 -7.56
CA ASP A 35 0.27 15.32 -6.20
C ASP A 35 -0.87 15.89 -5.32
N ASN A 36 -2.14 15.63 -5.69
CA ASN A 36 -3.30 16.01 -4.89
C ASN A 36 -3.54 14.99 -3.78
N PHE A 37 -2.83 15.20 -2.68
CA PHE A 37 -2.93 14.38 -1.48
C PHE A 37 -4.24 14.55 -0.72
N LYS A 38 -5.11 15.51 -1.09
CA LYS A 38 -6.41 15.72 -0.45
C LYS A 38 -7.39 14.59 -0.77
N ASN A 39 -7.45 14.15 -2.02
CA ASN A 39 -8.45 13.18 -2.50
C ASN A 39 -7.81 11.90 -3.07
N PRO A 40 -7.08 11.10 -2.25
CA PRO A 40 -6.47 9.87 -2.75
C PRO A 40 -7.52 8.80 -3.08
N ILE A 41 -7.12 7.83 -3.90
CA ILE A 41 -7.92 6.62 -4.17
C ILE A 41 -7.21 5.42 -3.52
N ALA A 42 -7.91 4.60 -2.75
CA ALA A 42 -7.30 3.43 -2.10
C ALA A 42 -8.06 2.13 -2.38
N ARG A 43 -7.31 1.02 -2.42
CA ARG A 43 -7.86 -0.33 -2.41
C ARG A 43 -7.32 -1.12 -1.24
N THR A 44 -8.20 -1.89 -0.62
CA THR A 44 -7.89 -2.87 0.41
C THR A 44 -8.34 -4.26 -0.05
N VAL A 45 -7.52 -5.29 0.18
CA VAL A 45 -7.99 -6.69 0.08
C VAL A 45 -8.55 -7.08 1.44
N GLU A 46 -9.81 -7.49 1.47
CA GLU A 46 -10.40 -8.13 2.66
C GLU A 46 -9.68 -9.45 2.92
N GLN A 47 -8.78 -9.49 3.90
CA GLN A 47 -8.36 -10.74 4.53
C GLN A 47 -9.48 -11.12 5.51
N SER A 48 -10.35 -12.02 5.07
CA SER A 48 -11.39 -12.74 5.84
C SER A 48 -11.70 -12.21 7.26
N GLY A 49 -12.83 -11.50 7.39
CA GLY A 49 -13.58 -11.37 8.64
C GLY A 49 -13.29 -10.12 9.48
N VAL A 50 -14.27 -9.22 9.52
CA VAL A 50 -14.40 -8.08 10.46
C VAL A 50 -13.34 -7.00 10.27
N LEU A 51 -13.55 -6.03 9.36
CA LEU A 51 -12.86 -4.72 9.41
C LEU A 51 -13.49 -3.72 8.42
N THR A 52 -14.78 -3.43 8.60
CA THR A 52 -15.54 -2.64 7.64
C THR A 52 -16.52 -1.70 8.31
N LYS A 53 -16.04 -0.63 8.95
CA LYS A 53 -16.90 0.52 9.24
C LYS A 53 -16.26 1.90 9.53
N ALA A 54 -14.95 2.12 9.41
CA ALA A 54 -14.33 3.37 9.90
C ALA A 54 -13.32 4.05 8.96
N LEU A 55 -13.56 4.09 7.64
CA LEU A 55 -12.79 4.98 6.73
C LEU A 55 -13.54 6.28 6.43
N SER A 56 -14.31 6.78 7.40
CA SER A 56 -15.06 8.04 7.26
C SER A 56 -14.34 9.16 7.99
N LEU A 57 -13.30 9.72 7.36
CA LEU A 57 -13.00 11.15 7.47
C LEU A 57 -12.38 11.63 6.15
N GLY A 58 -13.15 12.46 5.44
CA GLY A 58 -12.69 13.32 4.36
C GLY A 58 -13.03 12.84 2.97
N ASP A 59 -12.04 12.26 2.28
CA ASP A 59 -11.94 12.49 0.85
C ASP A 59 -11.36 11.28 0.06
N MET A 60 -11.16 10.13 0.72
CA MET A 60 -10.55 8.95 0.09
C MET A 60 -11.60 8.01 -0.50
N VAL A 61 -11.57 7.79 -1.81
CA VAL A 61 -12.44 6.81 -2.49
C VAL A 61 -11.87 5.40 -2.28
N THR A 62 -12.62 4.53 -1.61
CA THR A 62 -12.16 3.17 -1.27
C THR A 62 -12.81 2.08 -2.13
N PHE A 63 -11.99 1.20 -2.69
CA PHE A 63 -12.41 0.02 -3.44
C PHE A 63 -12.18 -1.27 -2.65
N ARG A 64 -13.21 -2.12 -2.59
CA ARG A 64 -13.07 -3.50 -2.12
C ARG A 64 -13.05 -4.47 -3.30
N TYR A 65 -11.96 -5.21 -3.41
CA TYR A 65 -11.79 -6.20 -4.47
C TYR A 65 -11.36 -7.55 -3.90
N LYS A 66 -12.14 -8.59 -4.24
CA LYS A 66 -11.74 -9.98 -4.01
C LYS A 66 -10.66 -10.35 -5.03
N SER A 67 -9.42 -10.48 -4.56
CA SER A 67 -8.21 -11.14 -5.12
C SER A 67 -7.87 -11.11 -6.63
N ASP A 68 -8.72 -10.61 -7.53
CA ASP A 68 -8.48 -10.49 -8.96
C ASP A 68 -7.75 -9.16 -9.25
N GLU A 69 -6.43 -9.25 -9.27
CA GLU A 69 -5.51 -8.11 -9.38
C GLU A 69 -5.66 -7.37 -10.71
N LYS A 70 -5.98 -8.09 -11.80
CA LYS A 70 -6.18 -7.51 -13.12
C LYS A 70 -7.47 -6.70 -13.18
N LYS A 71 -8.60 -7.28 -12.74
CA LYS A 71 -9.89 -6.54 -12.69
C LYS A 71 -9.83 -5.35 -11.75
N PHE A 72 -9.05 -5.47 -10.67
CA PHE A 72 -8.80 -4.33 -9.80
C PHE A 72 -8.05 -3.22 -10.55
N ALA A 73 -6.95 -3.56 -11.21
CA ALA A 73 -6.16 -2.58 -11.96
C ALA A 73 -7.00 -1.89 -13.05
N GLU A 74 -7.83 -2.63 -13.79
CA GLU A 74 -8.77 -2.08 -14.78
C GLU A 74 -9.73 -1.07 -14.13
N LYS A 75 -10.41 -1.44 -13.04
CA LYS A 75 -11.35 -0.53 -12.36
C LYS A 75 -10.67 0.66 -11.69
N LEU A 76 -9.45 0.51 -11.18
CA LEU A 76 -8.70 1.63 -10.62
C LEU A 76 -8.46 2.70 -11.70
N ILE A 77 -8.00 2.28 -12.88
CA ILE A 77 -7.77 3.19 -14.00
C ILE A 77 -9.09 3.80 -14.49
N GLU A 78 -10.16 3.01 -14.59
CA GLU A 78 -11.50 3.52 -14.94
C GLU A 78 -11.98 4.58 -13.94
N GLU A 79 -11.77 4.37 -12.65
CA GLU A 79 -12.16 5.35 -11.63
C GLU A 79 -11.38 6.64 -11.77
N ILE A 80 -10.05 6.54 -11.88
CA ILE A 80 -9.17 7.70 -12.07
C ILE A 80 -9.65 8.51 -13.27
N TRP A 81 -9.94 7.83 -14.38
CA TRP A 81 -10.47 8.46 -15.57
C TRP A 81 -11.85 9.10 -15.35
N ARG A 82 -12.76 8.41 -14.65
CA ARG A 82 -14.10 8.92 -14.32
C ARG A 82 -14.05 10.18 -13.47
N MET A 83 -13.21 10.20 -12.44
CA MET A 83 -13.07 11.33 -11.52
C MET A 83 -12.49 12.56 -12.20
N ASN A 84 -11.56 12.38 -13.14
CA ASN A 84 -10.82 13.48 -13.77
C ASN A 84 -11.25 13.77 -15.21
N LYS A 85 -12.19 13.00 -15.77
CA LYS A 85 -12.60 13.01 -17.20
C LYS A 85 -11.44 12.75 -18.18
N SER A 86 -10.26 12.42 -17.67
CA SER A 86 -8.99 12.21 -18.35
C SER A 86 -8.02 11.49 -17.40
N LEU A 87 -6.90 10.97 -17.89
CA LEU A 87 -5.86 10.48 -16.98
C LEU A 87 -5.01 11.67 -16.49
N PRO A 88 -4.69 11.77 -15.19
CA PRO A 88 -3.84 12.79 -14.60
C PRO A 88 -2.47 12.92 -15.28
N ASN A 89 -1.77 14.03 -15.10
CA ASN A 89 -0.40 14.18 -15.61
C ASN A 89 0.64 13.41 -14.76
N LYS A 90 0.31 13.15 -13.49
CA LYS A 90 1.12 12.33 -12.58
C LYS A 90 0.25 11.35 -11.79
N LEU A 91 0.73 10.12 -11.67
CA LEU A 91 0.16 9.10 -10.79
C LEU A 91 1.24 8.63 -9.80
N THR A 92 1.01 8.81 -8.51
CA THR A 92 1.87 8.26 -7.46
C THR A 92 1.15 7.09 -6.78
N PHE A 93 1.75 5.91 -6.82
CA PHE A 93 1.26 4.70 -6.17
C PHE A 93 2.05 4.43 -4.89
N LEU A 94 1.35 4.37 -3.76
CA LEU A 94 1.91 3.97 -2.46
C LEU A 94 1.48 2.54 -2.18
N ILE A 95 2.46 1.64 -2.01
CA ILE A 95 2.21 0.22 -1.79
C ILE A 95 3.06 -0.31 -0.63
N GLU A 96 2.60 -1.39 -0.02
CA GLU A 96 3.39 -2.16 0.94
C GLU A 96 3.95 -3.44 0.29
N GLN A 97 4.90 -4.07 0.97
CA GLN A 97 5.43 -5.37 0.58
C GLN A 97 4.30 -6.37 0.28
N ASN A 98 4.48 -7.17 -0.78
CA ASN A 98 3.55 -8.20 -1.28
C ASN A 98 2.38 -7.71 -2.16
N GLU A 99 2.38 -6.44 -2.58
CA GLU A 99 1.49 -5.92 -3.63
C GLU A 99 2.07 -6.05 -5.06
N GLU A 100 3.18 -6.77 -5.22
CA GLU A 100 3.95 -6.82 -6.47
C GLU A 100 3.12 -7.13 -7.71
N ASN A 101 2.28 -8.16 -7.66
CA ASN A 101 1.51 -8.59 -8.81
C ASN A 101 0.42 -7.57 -9.15
N THR A 102 -0.23 -6.99 -8.13
CA THR A 102 -1.20 -5.91 -8.33
C THR A 102 -0.54 -4.69 -8.98
N MET A 103 0.62 -4.28 -8.50
CA MET A 103 1.34 -3.14 -9.08
C MET A 103 1.78 -3.43 -10.52
N VAL A 104 2.29 -4.63 -10.80
CA VAL A 104 2.67 -5.04 -12.16
C VAL A 104 1.47 -4.96 -13.12
N GLN A 105 0.27 -5.40 -12.70
CA GLN A 105 -0.94 -5.29 -13.54
C GLN A 105 -1.30 -3.83 -13.85
N ILE A 106 -1.23 -2.94 -12.85
CA ILE A 106 -1.47 -1.50 -13.04
C ILE A 106 -0.48 -0.91 -14.04
N LEU A 107 0.82 -1.16 -13.86
CA LEU A 107 1.87 -0.65 -14.75
C LEU A 107 1.70 -1.16 -16.19
N GLN A 108 1.33 -2.44 -16.37
CA GLN A 108 1.06 -3.02 -17.68
C GLN A 108 -0.17 -2.39 -18.35
N LEU A 109 -1.23 -2.09 -17.60
CA LEU A 109 -2.41 -1.41 -18.14
C LEU A 109 -2.11 0.04 -18.54
N LEU A 110 -1.39 0.80 -17.71
CA LEU A 110 -0.97 2.16 -18.06
C LEU A 110 -0.16 2.18 -19.36
N LYS A 111 0.75 1.22 -19.52
CA LYS A 111 1.51 1.04 -20.76
C LYS A 111 0.60 0.70 -21.94
N LYS A 112 -0.34 -0.24 -21.76
CA LYS A 112 -1.32 -0.63 -22.79
C LYS A 112 -2.15 0.57 -23.25
N TYR A 113 -2.54 1.44 -22.32
CA TYR A 113 -3.26 2.69 -22.60
C TYR A 113 -2.37 3.83 -23.11
N ARG A 114 -1.07 3.59 -23.33
CA ARG A 114 -0.09 4.58 -23.78
C ARG A 114 -0.10 5.84 -22.91
N TYR A 115 -0.23 5.64 -21.61
CA TYR A 115 -0.18 6.73 -20.64
C TYR A 115 1.14 7.50 -20.79
N ARG A 116 1.05 8.82 -20.95
CA ARG A 116 2.20 9.71 -21.19
C ARG A 116 2.59 10.54 -19.98
N GLY A 117 1.82 10.45 -18.89
CA GLY A 117 2.14 11.14 -17.66
C GLY A 117 3.25 10.44 -16.88
N ASN A 118 3.68 11.09 -15.81
CA ASN A 118 4.67 10.57 -14.89
C ASN A 118 4.04 9.52 -13.97
N VAL A 119 4.75 8.44 -13.72
CA VAL A 119 4.36 7.45 -12.71
C VAL A 119 5.47 7.36 -11.68
N GLU A 120 5.10 7.46 -10.42
CA GLU A 120 5.97 7.25 -9.27
C GLU A 120 5.40 6.07 -8.47
N VAL A 121 6.20 5.04 -8.21
CA VAL A 121 5.84 3.97 -7.28
C VAL A 121 6.69 4.11 -6.03
N ILE A 122 6.05 4.27 -4.88
CA ILE A 122 6.68 4.27 -3.55
C ILE A 122 6.28 2.96 -2.86
N GLU A 123 7.26 2.09 -2.63
CA GLU A 123 7.05 0.84 -1.89
C GLU A 123 7.68 0.90 -0.50
N LEU A 124 6.88 0.57 0.52
CA LEU A 124 7.37 0.28 1.85
C LEU A 124 7.69 -1.22 1.96
N SER A 125 8.97 -1.56 1.91
CA SER A 125 9.45 -2.93 2.01
C SER A 125 10.91 -2.94 2.46
N TYR A 126 11.41 -4.11 2.88
CA TYR A 126 12.84 -4.24 3.22
C TYR A 126 13.75 -4.40 2.01
N GLN A 127 13.19 -4.73 0.83
CA GLN A 127 13.95 -5.09 -0.36
C GLN A 127 13.23 -4.63 -1.61
N LYS A 128 13.98 -4.10 -2.58
CA LYS A 128 13.45 -3.72 -3.88
C LYS A 128 12.82 -4.90 -4.61
N ASN A 129 11.67 -4.64 -5.22
CA ASN A 129 11.00 -5.58 -6.09
C ASN A 129 11.53 -5.50 -7.53
N ALA A 130 12.19 -6.56 -7.99
CA ALA A 130 12.79 -6.59 -9.32
C ALA A 130 11.76 -6.43 -10.46
N LYS A 131 10.54 -6.95 -10.30
CA LYS A 131 9.50 -6.86 -11.34
C LYS A 131 8.97 -5.44 -11.48
N ILE A 132 8.73 -4.75 -10.36
CA ILE A 132 8.28 -3.35 -10.37
C ILE A 132 9.39 -2.45 -10.95
N LEU A 133 10.64 -2.67 -10.52
CA LEU A 133 11.79 -1.93 -11.05
C LEU A 133 11.92 -2.10 -12.57
N GLU A 134 11.79 -3.33 -13.07
CA GLU A 134 11.88 -3.60 -14.51
C GLU A 134 10.76 -2.90 -15.28
N GLN A 135 9.50 -2.99 -14.81
CA GLN A 135 8.36 -2.36 -15.49
C GLN A 135 8.44 -0.84 -15.47
N THR A 136 8.85 -0.23 -14.36
CA THR A 136 8.98 1.23 -14.25
C THR A 136 10.12 1.76 -15.12
N SER A 137 11.30 1.15 -15.03
CA SER A 137 12.49 1.55 -15.81
C SER A 137 12.24 1.49 -17.32
N LYS A 138 11.56 0.45 -17.80
CA LYS A 138 11.23 0.28 -19.24
C LYS A 138 10.34 1.38 -19.80
N ASN A 139 9.59 2.08 -18.96
CA ASN A 139 8.62 3.10 -19.38
C ASN A 139 9.03 4.52 -18.94
N GLY A 140 10.26 4.71 -18.41
CA GLY A 140 10.72 6.01 -17.92
C GLY A 140 9.98 6.48 -16.66
N TRP A 141 9.48 5.55 -15.86
CA TRP A 141 8.78 5.82 -14.61
C TRP A 141 9.69 5.59 -13.40
N GLU A 142 9.33 6.19 -12.28
CA GLU A 142 10.11 6.16 -11.06
C GLU A 142 9.66 5.05 -10.11
N TYR A 143 10.62 4.37 -9.50
CA TYR A 143 10.38 3.38 -8.45
C TYR A 143 11.33 3.62 -7.28
N ASN A 144 10.72 4.01 -6.16
CA ASN A 144 11.39 4.32 -4.91
C ASN A 144 10.96 3.30 -3.85
N GLN A 145 11.93 2.70 -3.16
CA GLN A 145 11.68 1.75 -2.10
C GLN A 145 12.30 2.28 -0.82
N TYR A 146 11.53 2.20 0.27
CA TYR A 146 11.93 2.65 1.60
C TYR A 146 11.65 1.55 2.61
N SER A 147 12.60 1.29 3.50
CA SER A 147 12.43 0.36 4.62
C SER A 147 11.73 0.98 5.82
N ASP A 148 11.82 2.31 5.95
CA ASP A 148 11.15 3.09 6.98
C ASP A 148 10.52 4.34 6.33
N LEU A 149 9.32 4.70 6.78
CA LEU A 149 8.63 5.91 6.36
C LEU A 149 9.42 7.17 6.67
N LYS A 150 10.26 7.17 7.72
CA LYS A 150 11.11 8.30 8.09
C LYS A 150 12.06 8.72 6.97
N ASP A 151 12.46 7.77 6.13
CA ASP A 151 13.39 8.00 5.01
C ASP A 151 12.70 8.69 3.82
N LEU A 152 11.37 8.80 3.83
CA LEU A 152 10.60 9.51 2.81
C LEU A 152 10.68 11.02 3.03
N ALA A 153 11.74 11.65 2.52
CA ALA A 153 11.92 13.10 2.59
C ALA A 153 10.97 13.86 1.65
N GLY A 154 10.66 15.10 2.03
CA GLY A 154 9.93 16.05 1.20
C GLY A 154 8.71 16.66 1.91
N GLU A 155 8.04 17.56 1.20
CA GLU A 155 6.82 18.22 1.65
C GLU A 155 5.68 17.94 0.68
N VAL A 156 4.45 17.90 1.19
CA VAL A 156 3.22 17.87 0.40
C VAL A 156 2.33 19.03 0.83
N GLU A 157 1.64 19.66 -0.12
CA GLU A 157 0.71 20.75 0.18
C GLU A 157 -0.72 20.23 0.09
N ILE A 158 -1.50 20.48 1.14
CA ILE A 158 -2.90 20.05 1.23
C ILE A 158 -3.72 21.25 1.70
N GLY A 159 -4.59 21.74 0.81
CA GLY A 159 -5.44 22.88 1.12
C GLY A 159 -4.67 24.16 1.50
N GLY A 160 -3.49 24.38 0.91
CA GLY A 160 -2.64 25.53 1.22
C GLY A 160 -1.71 25.36 2.42
N VAL A 161 -1.74 24.19 3.08
CA VAL A 161 -0.89 23.89 4.24
C VAL A 161 0.15 22.85 3.84
N LYS A 162 1.40 23.10 4.19
CA LYS A 162 2.52 22.18 3.97
C LYS A 162 2.63 21.17 5.10
N TYR A 163 2.78 19.90 4.73
CA TYR A 163 3.00 18.78 5.64
C TYR A 163 4.26 18.05 5.24
N ASN A 164 4.93 17.41 6.21
CA ASN A 164 6.00 16.48 5.88
C ASN A 164 5.39 15.29 5.11
N LYS A 165 6.01 14.94 3.98
CA LYS A 165 5.56 13.83 3.13
C LYS A 165 5.56 12.51 3.92
N ASN A 166 6.54 12.28 4.81
CA ASN A 166 6.56 11.06 5.62
C ASN A 166 5.38 10.97 6.60
N GLU A 167 5.04 12.04 7.32
CA GLU A 167 3.95 12.10 8.30
C GLU A 167 2.60 11.92 7.61
N TYR A 168 2.43 12.53 6.44
CA TYR A 168 1.19 12.40 5.69
C TYR A 168 1.03 11.00 5.07
N VAL A 169 2.07 10.47 4.44
CA VAL A 169 2.04 9.10 3.92
C VAL A 169 1.89 8.08 5.05
N ALA A 170 2.55 8.31 6.19
CA ALA A 170 2.33 7.54 7.41
C ALA A 170 0.87 7.61 7.84
N THR A 171 0.23 8.77 7.79
CA THR A 171 -1.20 8.91 8.09
C THR A 171 -2.05 8.10 7.12
N LEU A 172 -1.76 8.09 5.81
CA LEU A 172 -2.45 7.26 4.83
C LEU A 172 -2.30 5.75 5.12
N PHE A 173 -1.14 5.31 5.62
CA PHE A 173 -0.90 3.92 6.06
C PHE A 173 -1.39 3.62 7.49
N MET A 174 -1.42 4.59 8.41
CA MET A 174 -1.75 4.45 9.84
C MET A 174 -3.24 4.67 10.14
N GLN A 175 -3.95 5.46 9.35
CA GLN A 175 -5.42 5.49 9.35
C GLN A 175 -6.01 4.08 9.14
N LYS A 176 -5.22 3.13 8.63
CA LYS A 176 -5.53 1.71 8.56
C LYS A 176 -5.14 0.94 9.84
N TYR A 177 -4.07 1.32 10.55
CA TYR A 177 -3.54 0.60 11.72
C TYR A 177 -4.38 0.76 12.99
N ASP A 178 -4.79 1.99 13.34
CA ASP A 178 -5.62 2.24 14.54
C ASP A 178 -7.03 1.65 14.41
N ASN A 179 -7.47 1.43 13.17
CA ASN A 179 -8.74 0.80 12.86
C ASN A 179 -8.70 -0.73 12.96
N VAL A 180 -7.53 -1.38 12.98
CA VAL A 180 -7.33 -2.84 13.10
C VAL A 180 -7.29 -3.31 14.57
N LYS A 181 -7.04 -2.41 15.53
CA LYS A 181 -6.93 -2.72 16.96
C LYS A 181 -8.22 -2.51 17.76
N ARG A 182 -9.29 -1.97 17.18
CA ARG A 182 -10.61 -1.81 17.81
C ARG A 182 -11.60 -2.82 17.26
#